data_AF-A0A6I3XHM9-F1
#
_entry.id   AF-A0A6I3XHM9-F1
#
_cell.length_a   1.000
_cell.length_b   1.000
_cell.length_c   1.000
_cell.angle_alpha   90.00
_cell.angle_beta   90.00
_cell.angle_gamma   90.00
#
_symmetry.space_group_name_H-M   'P 1'
#
loop_
_entity.id
_entity.type
_entity.pdbx_description
1 polymer ?
#
loop_
_entity_poly.entity_id
_entity_poly.type
_entity_poly.pdbx_seq_one_letter_code
_entity_poly.pdbx_strand_id
1 'polypeptide(L)'
;MTSKAGNDIRFRLGTENNRSARQAAYLFLMCSLGAVSMNAAQGAPSAPITEAQVGRIDTALQLQGPETSLTKAVGEARNTIAQFLKVHSCITYNASSLNNFAAPGKLYPNNNYTQSPKPQMRRHDKGSCVTVQRVQGWAMPADNALRFEVVYTSDTSGESAKSMHEMQKQPNGEWLFSR
;
A
#
# COMPACT_ATOMS: atom_id res chain seq x y z
N MET A 1 35.86 24.39 41.53
CA MET A 1 35.62 24.82 42.92
C MET A 1 35.20 26.28 42.89
N THR A 2 34.24 26.65 43.76
CA THR A 2 33.55 27.96 43.95
C THR A 2 32.50 28.30 42.87
N SER A 3 31.30 28.83 43.15
CA SER A 3 30.45 29.13 44.32
C SER A 3 29.12 29.68 43.73
N LYS A 4 27.92 29.18 44.08
CA LYS A 4 26.91 29.79 45.00
C LYS A 4 26.53 31.24 44.60
N ALA A 5 25.28 31.74 44.52
CA ALA A 5 23.97 31.46 45.12
C ALA A 5 22.90 32.14 44.21
N GLY A 6 21.62 31.74 44.13
CA GLY A 6 20.62 31.82 45.19
C GLY A 6 20.09 33.25 45.36
N ASN A 7 18.89 33.57 44.84
CA ASN A 7 18.05 34.57 45.49
C ASN A 7 16.55 34.33 45.23
N ASP A 8 15.84 34.23 46.34
CA ASP A 8 14.43 33.94 46.53
C ASP A 8 13.80 35.24 47.06
N ILE A 9 12.72 35.74 46.46
CA ILE A 9 11.96 36.86 47.01
C ILE A 9 10.46 36.56 46.91
N ARG A 10 9.91 36.13 48.05
CA ARG A 10 8.49 36.26 48.42
C ARG A 10 8.16 37.70 48.81
N PHE A 11 7.00 38.19 48.36
CA PHE A 11 6.18 39.19 49.08
C PHE A 11 4.69 38.83 48.84
N ARG A 12 4.03 38.23 49.83
CA ARG A 12 3.10 38.82 50.82
C ARG A 12 1.83 39.48 50.25
N LEU A 13 0.73 38.72 50.41
CA LEU A 13 -0.55 39.07 51.05
C LEU A 13 -1.18 40.45 50.76
N GLY A 14 -2.27 40.43 50.01
CA GLY A 14 -3.40 41.34 50.15
C GLY A 14 -4.64 40.57 50.56
N THR A 15 -5.15 40.85 51.77
CA THR A 15 -6.45 40.44 52.31
C THR A 15 -7.50 41.52 52.05
N GLU A 16 -8.78 41.18 52.29
CA GLU A 16 -9.97 42.03 52.37
C GLU A 16 -10.78 42.20 51.06
N ASN A 17 -12.11 42.15 51.03
CA ASN A 17 -13.11 41.78 52.03
C ASN A 17 -14.46 41.57 51.29
N ASN A 18 -15.30 40.72 51.89
CA ASN A 18 -16.75 40.84 51.99
C ASN A 18 -17.73 40.50 50.84
N ARG A 19 -18.66 39.63 51.26
CA ARG A 19 -20.11 39.57 50.98
C ARG A 19 -20.57 39.01 49.64
N SER A 20 -21.01 37.75 49.66
CA SER A 20 -22.45 37.43 49.76
C SER A 20 -22.66 35.96 49.42
N ALA A 21 -22.52 35.07 50.42
CA ALA A 21 -22.93 33.69 50.30
C ALA A 21 -24.35 33.55 50.82
N ARG A 22 -25.33 33.47 49.92
CA ARG A 22 -26.66 32.96 50.19
C ARG A 22 -27.01 31.92 49.13
N GLN A 23 -26.94 30.67 49.58
CA GLN A 23 -27.93 29.60 49.36
C GLN A 23 -28.51 29.45 47.95
N ALA A 24 -28.14 28.35 47.28
CA ALA A 24 -29.09 27.50 46.57
C ALA A 24 -28.42 26.17 46.24
N ALA A 25 -28.64 25.17 47.09
CA ALA A 25 -28.44 23.78 46.73
C ALA A 25 -29.58 23.37 45.79
N TYR A 26 -29.27 23.06 44.54
CA TYR A 26 -30.19 22.34 43.66
C TYR A 26 -29.48 21.09 43.15
N LEU A 27 -29.85 19.95 43.76
CA LEU A 27 -29.78 18.65 43.12
C LEU A 27 -30.67 18.72 41.86
N PHE A 28 -30.09 18.57 40.68
CA PHE A 28 -30.84 18.15 39.51
C PHE A 28 -30.22 16.90 38.89
N LEU A 29 -31.07 15.88 38.95
CA LEU A 29 -31.02 14.54 38.42
C LEU A 29 -30.58 14.49 36.94
N MET A 30 -29.68 13.56 36.64
CA MET A 30 -29.28 13.16 35.28
C MET A 30 -30.47 12.71 34.44
N CYS A 31 -30.59 13.23 33.21
CA CYS A 31 -31.30 12.56 32.13
C CYS A 31 -30.44 12.61 30.87
N SER A 32 -30.10 11.43 30.38
CA SER A 32 -29.09 11.10 29.38
C SER A 32 -29.30 11.76 28.02
N LEU A 33 -28.29 12.51 27.55
CA LEU A 33 -28.10 12.78 26.13
C LEU A 33 -27.74 11.46 25.43
N GLY A 34 -28.66 10.92 24.66
CA GLY A 34 -28.38 9.87 23.68
C GLY A 34 -27.52 10.44 22.56
N ALA A 35 -26.22 10.18 22.59
CA ALA A 35 -25.36 10.38 21.44
C ALA A 35 -25.69 9.30 20.40
N VAL A 36 -26.39 9.68 19.33
CA VAL A 36 -26.54 8.83 18.15
C VAL A 36 -25.19 8.84 17.42
N SER A 37 -24.36 7.84 17.71
CA SER A 37 -23.14 7.58 16.93
C SER A 37 -23.53 7.10 15.54
N MET A 38 -23.55 8.01 14.57
CA MET A 38 -23.55 7.65 13.15
C MET A 38 -22.18 7.06 12.82
N ASN A 39 -22.01 5.75 13.04
CA ASN A 39 -20.89 5.02 12.46
C ASN A 39 -21.16 4.94 10.94
N ALA A 40 -20.63 5.89 10.20
CA ALA A 40 -20.37 5.66 8.78
C ALA A 40 -19.53 4.38 8.71
N ALA A 41 -20.07 3.32 8.11
CA ALA A 41 -19.31 2.13 7.77
C ALA A 41 -18.27 2.53 6.72
N GLN A 42 -17.16 3.08 7.20
CA GLN A 42 -15.92 3.19 6.44
C GLN A 42 -15.54 1.75 6.15
N GLY A 43 -15.67 1.33 4.89
CA GLY A 43 -15.30 -0.03 4.46
C GLY A 43 -13.92 -0.37 5.01
N ALA A 44 -13.78 -1.56 5.60
CA ALA A 44 -12.53 -1.98 6.22
C ALA A 44 -11.36 -1.73 5.26
N PRO A 45 -10.24 -1.15 5.73
CA PRO A 45 -9.08 -0.94 4.89
C PRO A 45 -8.63 -2.27 4.31
N SER A 46 -8.35 -2.33 3.00
CA SER A 46 -7.80 -3.53 2.40
C SER A 46 -6.49 -3.89 3.09
N ALA A 47 -6.34 -5.14 3.49
CA ALA A 47 -5.13 -5.64 4.11
C ALA A 47 -3.93 -5.37 3.18
N PRO A 48 -2.79 -4.89 3.71
CA PRO A 48 -1.58 -4.76 2.93
C PRO A 48 -1.06 -6.14 2.52
N ILE A 49 -0.20 -6.17 1.50
CA ILE A 49 0.51 -7.40 1.12
C ILE A 49 1.34 -7.92 2.31
N THR A 50 1.34 -9.23 2.52
CA THR A 50 2.06 -9.87 3.63
C THR A 50 3.53 -10.12 3.28
N GLU A 51 4.38 -10.30 4.29
CA GLU A 51 5.80 -10.65 4.10
C GLU A 51 5.97 -11.98 3.35
N ALA A 52 5.11 -12.96 3.64
CA ALA A 52 5.10 -14.23 2.91
C ALA A 52 4.80 -14.06 1.41
N GLN A 53 3.87 -13.17 1.06
CA GLN A 53 3.57 -12.84 -0.34
C GLN A 53 4.73 -12.09 -1.00
N VAL A 54 5.40 -11.19 -0.28
CA VAL A 54 6.62 -10.52 -0.77
C VAL A 54 7.72 -11.55 -1.05
N GLY A 55 7.97 -12.47 -0.13
CA GLY A 55 8.94 -13.55 -0.32
C GLY A 55 8.63 -14.41 -1.55
N ARG A 56 7.35 -14.72 -1.81
CA ARG A 56 6.91 -15.44 -3.01
C ARG A 56 7.22 -14.66 -4.29
N ILE A 57 6.99 -13.35 -4.32
CA ILE A 57 7.37 -12.48 -5.45
C ILE A 57 8.88 -12.55 -5.66
N ASP A 58 9.65 -12.38 -4.60
CA ASP A 58 11.12 -12.34 -4.68
C ASP A 58 11.72 -13.67 -5.14
N THR A 59 11.13 -14.80 -4.76
CA THR A 59 11.49 -16.14 -5.26
C THR A 59 11.06 -16.32 -6.72
N ALA A 60 9.85 -15.91 -7.10
CA ALA A 60 9.33 -16.10 -8.46
C ALA A 60 10.11 -15.31 -9.53
N LEU A 61 10.83 -14.26 -9.13
CA LEU A 61 11.69 -13.45 -10.01
C LEU A 61 13.14 -13.94 -10.06
N GLN A 62 13.50 -15.01 -9.34
CA GLN A 62 14.84 -15.60 -9.42
C GLN A 62 14.91 -16.57 -10.59
N LEU A 63 15.40 -16.09 -11.72
CA LEU A 63 15.73 -16.94 -12.85
C LEU A 63 17.00 -17.73 -12.57
N GLN A 64 16.92 -19.05 -12.75
CA GLN A 64 18.07 -19.95 -12.74
C GLN A 64 18.50 -20.21 -14.18
N GLY A 65 19.80 -20.27 -14.43
CA GLY A 65 20.35 -20.60 -15.74
C GLY A 65 21.62 -19.83 -16.08
N PRO A 66 22.15 -20.05 -17.30
CA PRO A 66 23.31 -19.31 -17.79
C PRO A 66 22.98 -17.82 -17.97
N GLU A 67 24.02 -16.99 -17.91
CA GLU A 67 23.89 -15.58 -18.24
C GLU A 67 23.57 -15.40 -19.72
N THR A 68 22.39 -14.84 -20.01
CA THR A 68 21.89 -14.50 -21.34
C THR A 68 21.35 -13.08 -21.34
N SER A 69 21.08 -12.51 -22.52
CA SER A 69 20.41 -11.20 -22.61
C SER A 69 19.09 -11.17 -21.83
N LEU A 70 18.35 -12.29 -21.83
CA LEU A 70 17.10 -12.42 -21.09
C LEU A 70 17.32 -12.38 -19.57
N THR A 71 18.23 -13.20 -19.03
CA THR A 71 18.47 -13.23 -17.58
C THR A 71 19.04 -11.91 -17.08
N LYS A 72 19.84 -11.23 -17.91
CA LYS A 72 20.34 -9.87 -17.63
C LYS A 72 19.19 -8.86 -17.60
N ALA A 73 18.33 -8.82 -18.61
CA ALA A 73 17.18 -7.92 -18.66
C ALA A 73 16.24 -8.13 -17.46
N VAL A 74 15.98 -9.37 -17.08
CA VAL A 74 15.16 -9.69 -15.91
C VAL A 74 15.85 -9.27 -14.60
N GLY A 75 17.17 -9.48 -14.49
CA GLY A 75 17.96 -9.02 -13.35
C GLY A 75 17.91 -7.49 -13.17
N GLU A 76 18.05 -6.74 -14.27
CA GLU A 76 17.94 -5.28 -14.30
C GLU A 76 16.51 -4.80 -13.93
N ALA A 77 15.48 -5.46 -14.47
CA ALA A 77 14.08 -5.09 -14.25
C ALA A 77 13.51 -5.57 -12.90
N ARG A 78 14.22 -6.47 -12.19
CA ARG A 78 13.70 -7.23 -11.04
C ARG A 78 13.04 -6.36 -9.98
N ASN A 79 13.70 -5.28 -9.57
CA ASN A 79 13.18 -4.42 -8.51
C ASN A 79 11.88 -3.73 -8.95
N THR A 80 11.83 -3.19 -10.18
CA THR A 80 10.61 -2.57 -10.71
C THR A 80 9.47 -3.59 -10.81
N ILE A 81 9.74 -4.80 -11.30
CA ILE A 81 8.74 -5.86 -11.38
C ILE A 81 8.23 -6.19 -9.97
N ALA A 82 9.11 -6.39 -8.99
CA ALA A 82 8.72 -6.72 -7.63
C ALA A 82 7.81 -5.64 -7.01
N GLN A 83 8.16 -4.36 -7.16
CA GLN A 83 7.35 -3.24 -6.65
C GLN A 83 6.00 -3.14 -7.36
N PHE A 84 5.97 -3.31 -8.69
CA PHE A 84 4.74 -3.36 -9.45
C PHE A 84 3.83 -4.50 -8.95
N LEU A 85 4.36 -5.71 -8.80
CA LEU A 85 3.58 -6.89 -8.38
C LEU A 85 3.03 -6.75 -6.96
N LYS A 86 3.76 -6.09 -6.05
CA LYS A 86 3.26 -5.78 -4.69
C LYS A 86 1.99 -4.94 -4.75
N VAL A 87 1.98 -3.89 -5.58
CA VAL A 87 0.82 -3.03 -5.76
C VAL A 87 -0.28 -3.76 -6.54
N HIS A 88 0.07 -4.41 -7.65
CA HIS A 88 -0.85 -5.08 -8.57
C HIS A 88 -1.66 -6.19 -7.88
N SER A 89 -1.07 -6.88 -6.91
CA SER A 89 -1.71 -7.96 -6.15
C SER A 89 -2.86 -7.47 -5.25
N CYS A 90 -2.90 -6.19 -4.91
CA CYS A 90 -3.83 -5.64 -3.91
C CYS A 90 -4.92 -4.74 -4.51
N ILE A 91 -4.66 -4.14 -5.68
CA ILE A 91 -5.58 -3.19 -6.32
C ILE A 91 -6.80 -3.89 -6.94
N THR A 92 -7.89 -3.13 -7.09
CA THR A 92 -9.10 -3.58 -7.79
C THR A 92 -9.17 -2.95 -9.18
N TYR A 93 -10.20 -2.15 -9.48
CA TYR A 93 -10.35 -1.48 -10.77
C TYR A 93 -9.52 -0.19 -10.86
N ASN A 94 -9.25 0.44 -9.72
CA ASN A 94 -8.38 1.62 -9.67
C ASN A 94 -6.92 1.17 -9.66
N ALA A 95 -6.18 1.55 -10.70
CA ALA A 95 -4.78 1.20 -10.88
C ALA A 95 -3.88 2.43 -11.05
N SER A 96 -4.34 3.62 -10.65
CA SER A 96 -3.55 4.85 -10.76
C SER A 96 -2.22 4.76 -9.99
N SER A 97 -2.17 3.96 -8.93
CA SER A 97 -0.95 3.66 -8.18
C SER A 97 0.13 2.96 -9.00
N LEU A 98 -0.21 2.34 -10.14
CA LEU A 98 0.75 1.73 -11.06
C LEU A 98 1.42 2.74 -11.99
N ASN A 99 0.93 3.98 -12.08
CA ASN A 99 1.48 5.00 -12.98
C ASN A 99 2.94 5.33 -12.69
N ASN A 100 3.41 5.09 -11.46
CA ASN A 100 4.82 5.25 -11.08
C ASN A 100 5.75 4.26 -11.81
N PHE A 101 5.21 3.18 -12.37
CA PHE A 101 5.96 2.15 -13.11
C PHE A 101 5.67 2.19 -14.61
N ALA A 102 4.84 3.13 -15.08
CA ALA A 102 4.40 3.19 -16.45
C ALA A 102 5.46 3.84 -17.34
N ALA A 103 5.67 3.27 -18.53
CA ALA A 103 6.52 3.89 -19.55
C ALA A 103 5.93 5.24 -20.01
N PRO A 104 6.73 6.17 -20.54
CA PRO A 104 6.24 7.44 -21.05
C PRO A 104 5.08 7.26 -22.05
N GLY A 105 4.02 8.05 -21.89
CA GLY A 105 2.81 7.94 -22.72
C GLY A 105 1.88 6.77 -22.36
N LYS A 106 2.17 6.02 -21.30
CA LYS A 106 1.29 4.99 -20.74
C LYS A 106 0.69 5.46 -19.41
N LEU A 107 -0.57 5.10 -19.19
CA LEU A 107 -1.31 5.39 -17.98
C LEU A 107 -2.19 4.20 -17.61
N TYR A 108 -2.45 4.07 -16.32
CA TYR A 108 -3.31 3.10 -15.68
C TYR A 108 -4.40 3.82 -14.86
N PRO A 109 -5.67 3.38 -14.93
CA PRO A 109 -6.18 2.42 -15.91
C PRO A 109 -6.25 3.04 -17.31
N ASN A 110 -5.59 2.42 -18.29
CA ASN A 110 -5.92 2.61 -19.70
C ASN A 110 -7.18 1.78 -19.99
N ASN A 111 -8.11 2.27 -20.82
CA ASN A 111 -9.34 1.64 -21.32
C ASN A 111 -9.28 0.09 -21.46
N ASN A 112 -9.40 -0.67 -20.36
CA ASN A 112 -9.31 -2.15 -20.21
C ASN A 112 -7.94 -2.77 -19.87
N TYR A 113 -6.92 -1.96 -19.56
CA TYR A 113 -5.53 -2.38 -19.55
C TYR A 113 -4.88 -2.37 -18.16
N THR A 114 -5.57 -2.83 -17.14
CA THR A 114 -4.89 -3.20 -15.88
C THR A 114 -4.93 -4.69 -15.66
N GLN A 115 -5.96 -5.38 -16.19
CA GLN A 115 -6.21 -6.80 -15.94
C GLN A 115 -5.89 -7.17 -14.49
N SER A 116 -6.31 -6.32 -13.54
CA SER A 116 -6.05 -6.60 -12.13
C SER A 116 -6.61 -7.99 -11.81
N PRO A 117 -5.86 -8.83 -11.10
CA PRO A 117 -6.27 -10.20 -10.83
C PRO A 117 -7.49 -10.26 -9.92
N LYS A 118 -7.65 -9.30 -8.98
CA LYS A 118 -8.72 -9.31 -7.98
C LYS A 118 -10.14 -9.24 -8.58
N PRO A 119 -10.44 -8.35 -9.55
CA PRO A 119 -11.72 -8.36 -10.26
C PRO A 119 -12.07 -9.66 -10.99
N GLN A 120 -11.06 -10.44 -11.42
CA GLN A 120 -11.26 -11.66 -12.20
C GLN A 120 -11.64 -12.87 -11.34
N MET A 121 -11.39 -12.81 -10.03
CA MET A 121 -11.68 -13.89 -9.07
C MET A 121 -12.95 -13.58 -8.28
N ARG A 122 -14.09 -14.19 -8.62
CA ARG A 122 -15.41 -13.78 -8.10
C ARG A 122 -15.56 -14.03 -6.60
N ARG A 123 -14.98 -15.12 -6.10
CA ARG A 123 -15.07 -15.60 -4.70
C ARG A 123 -13.88 -15.17 -3.85
N HIS A 124 -12.85 -14.55 -4.43
CA HIS A 124 -11.76 -13.96 -3.67
C HIS A 124 -12.26 -12.88 -2.71
N ASP A 125 -11.78 -12.94 -1.46
CA ASP A 125 -11.99 -11.92 -0.45
C ASP A 125 -11.40 -10.57 -0.90
N LYS A 126 -12.26 -9.58 -1.12
CA LYS A 126 -11.84 -8.27 -1.64
C LYS A 126 -11.03 -7.45 -0.64
N GLY A 127 -11.06 -7.82 0.64
CA GLY A 127 -10.24 -7.25 1.69
C GLY A 127 -8.78 -7.70 1.66
N SER A 128 -8.45 -8.83 1.03
CA SER A 128 -7.08 -9.35 0.94
C SER A 128 -6.45 -9.11 -0.43
N CYS A 129 -5.12 -9.27 -0.51
CA CYS A 129 -4.39 -9.29 -1.77
C CYS A 129 -4.36 -10.72 -2.34
N VAL A 130 -4.30 -10.85 -3.67
CA VAL A 130 -4.01 -12.15 -4.29
C VAL A 130 -2.53 -12.48 -4.14
N THR A 131 -2.19 -13.76 -4.25
CA THR A 131 -0.82 -14.26 -4.13
C THR A 131 -0.22 -14.50 -5.52
N VAL A 132 1.01 -14.05 -5.75
CA VAL A 132 1.77 -14.43 -6.96
C VAL A 132 2.19 -15.88 -6.81
N GLN A 133 1.65 -16.74 -7.68
CA GLN A 133 1.97 -18.16 -7.70
C GLN A 133 3.24 -18.43 -8.52
N ARG A 134 3.36 -17.78 -9.69
CA ARG A 134 4.54 -17.88 -10.55
C ARG A 134 4.64 -16.74 -11.55
N VAL A 135 5.86 -16.47 -12.00
CA VAL A 135 6.16 -15.61 -13.16
C VAL A 135 6.81 -16.48 -14.23
N GLN A 136 6.28 -16.43 -15.44
CA GLN A 136 6.56 -17.41 -16.50
C GLN A 136 6.60 -16.74 -17.88
N GLY A 137 6.94 -17.52 -18.91
CA GLY A 137 6.78 -17.08 -20.30
C GLY A 137 7.71 -15.92 -20.67
N TRP A 138 8.86 -15.83 -19.98
CA TRP A 138 9.88 -14.82 -20.21
C TRP A 138 10.35 -14.83 -21.66
N ALA A 139 10.30 -13.66 -22.29
CA ALA A 139 10.78 -13.46 -23.66
C ALA A 139 11.29 -12.03 -23.82
N MET A 140 12.22 -11.83 -24.76
CA MET A 140 12.63 -10.52 -25.23
C MET A 140 12.16 -10.33 -26.67
N PRO A 141 10.99 -9.69 -26.90
CA PRO A 141 10.52 -9.41 -28.27
C PRO A 141 11.45 -8.49 -29.06
N ALA A 142 12.25 -7.68 -28.35
CA ALA A 142 13.29 -6.81 -28.89
C ALA A 142 14.38 -6.63 -27.80
N ASP A 143 15.56 -6.13 -28.18
CA ASP A 143 16.69 -5.94 -27.25
C ASP A 143 16.37 -5.04 -26.05
N ASN A 144 15.38 -4.14 -26.21
CA ASN A 144 14.92 -3.22 -25.18
C ASN A 144 13.52 -3.57 -24.65
N ALA A 145 12.94 -4.71 -25.02
CA ALA A 145 11.60 -5.13 -24.60
C ALA A 145 11.64 -6.46 -23.85
N LEU A 146 10.90 -6.55 -22.74
CA LEU A 146 10.80 -7.75 -21.90
C LEU A 146 9.33 -8.10 -21.72
N ARG A 147 8.94 -9.33 -22.01
CA ARG A 147 7.56 -9.82 -21.87
C ARG A 147 7.50 -11.04 -20.96
N PHE A 148 6.47 -11.11 -20.12
CA PHE A 148 6.23 -12.22 -19.20
C PHE A 148 4.76 -12.30 -18.77
N GLU A 149 4.37 -13.45 -18.25
CA GLU A 149 3.04 -13.69 -17.67
C GLU A 149 3.18 -13.91 -16.16
N VAL A 150 2.23 -13.36 -15.40
CA VAL A 150 2.11 -13.59 -13.96
C VAL A 150 0.83 -14.36 -13.69
N VAL A 151 0.93 -15.42 -12.90
CA VAL A 151 -0.22 -16.18 -12.42
C VAL A 151 -0.46 -15.83 -10.97
N TYR A 152 -1.68 -15.39 -10.68
CA TYR A 152 -2.15 -15.06 -9.34
C TYR A 152 -3.12 -16.12 -8.85
N THR A 153 -3.15 -16.34 -7.54
CA THR A 153 -4.07 -17.23 -6.85
C THR A 153 -4.72 -16.54 -5.66
N SER A 154 -5.97 -16.89 -5.38
CA SER A 154 -6.66 -16.49 -4.15
C SER A 154 -6.46 -17.56 -3.08
N ASP A 155 -5.77 -17.22 -1.99
CA ASP A 155 -5.55 -18.16 -0.88
C ASP A 155 -6.85 -18.62 -0.21
N THR A 156 -7.91 -17.81 -0.26
CA THR A 156 -9.22 -18.12 0.35
C THR A 156 -10.18 -18.93 -0.52
N SER A 157 -10.05 -18.86 -1.85
CA SER A 157 -11.04 -19.44 -2.78
C SER A 157 -10.44 -20.41 -3.80
N GLY A 158 -9.12 -20.44 -3.95
CA GLY A 158 -8.42 -21.24 -4.95
C GLY A 158 -8.55 -20.74 -6.39
N GLU A 159 -9.29 -19.64 -6.63
CA GLU A 159 -9.40 -19.05 -7.96
C GLU A 159 -8.03 -18.54 -8.46
N SER A 160 -7.83 -18.54 -9.78
CA SER A 160 -6.61 -18.04 -10.39
C SER A 160 -6.92 -17.06 -11.53
N ALA A 161 -5.98 -16.14 -11.75
CA ALA A 161 -6.05 -15.14 -12.80
C ALA A 161 -4.65 -14.99 -13.41
N LYS A 162 -4.59 -14.60 -14.68
CA LYS A 162 -3.34 -14.41 -15.40
C LYS A 162 -3.28 -12.99 -15.95
N SER A 163 -2.11 -12.38 -15.86
CA SER A 163 -1.86 -11.06 -16.42
C SER A 163 -0.59 -11.12 -17.26
N MET A 164 -0.70 -10.70 -18.52
CA MET A 164 0.45 -10.58 -19.42
C MET A 164 1.02 -9.18 -19.31
N HIS A 165 2.33 -9.10 -19.12
CA HIS A 165 3.06 -7.85 -18.97
C HIS A 165 4.17 -7.71 -20.01
N GLU A 166 4.45 -6.48 -20.38
CA GLU A 166 5.54 -6.05 -21.22
C GLU A 166 6.17 -4.79 -20.62
N MET A 167 7.49 -4.77 -20.63
CA MET A 167 8.31 -3.67 -20.18
C MET A 167 9.22 -3.19 -21.30
N GLN A 168 9.51 -1.90 -21.26
CA GLN A 168 10.39 -1.21 -22.19
C GLN A 168 11.56 -0.59 -21.41
N LYS A 169 12.79 -0.91 -21.82
CA LYS A 169 13.99 -0.26 -21.33
C LYS A 169 14.07 1.16 -21.88
N GLN A 170 14.19 2.12 -20.98
CA GLN A 170 14.30 3.54 -21.27
C GLN A 170 15.77 3.93 -21.56
N PRO A 171 16.01 5.09 -22.20
CA PRO A 171 17.37 5.56 -22.47
C PRO A 171 18.24 5.76 -21.21
N ASN A 172 17.62 6.04 -20.06
CA ASN A 172 18.30 6.15 -18.76
C ASN A 172 18.62 4.77 -18.11
N GLY A 173 18.26 3.67 -18.78
CA GLY A 173 18.46 2.30 -18.30
C GLY A 173 17.32 1.73 -17.45
N GLU A 174 16.31 2.52 -17.11
CA GLU A 174 15.16 2.08 -16.32
C GLU A 174 14.23 1.18 -17.14
N TRP A 175 13.68 0.13 -16.51
CA TRP A 175 12.66 -0.71 -17.12
C TRP A 175 11.29 -0.26 -16.63
N LEU A 176 10.40 0.13 -17.55
CA LEU A 176 9.05 0.60 -17.23
C LEU A 176 8.00 -0.20 -18.01
N PHE A 177 6.81 -0.39 -17.43
CA PHE A 177 5.73 -1.17 -18.02
C PHE A 177 5.09 -0.43 -19.19
N SER A 178 5.11 -1.06 -20.37
CA SER A 178 4.39 -0.62 -21.57
C SER A 178 3.02 -1.31 -21.69
N ARG A 179 2.93 -2.48 -21.07
CA ARG A 179 1.78 -3.36 -20.94
C ARG A 179 1.83 -3.95 -19.52
#